data_AF-A0A502HSA6-F1
#
_entry.id   AF-A0A502HSA6-F1
#
_cell.length_a   1.000
_cell.length_b   1.000
_cell.length_c   1.000
_cell.angle_alpha   90.00
_cell.angle_beta   90.00
_cell.angle_gamma   90.00
#
_symmetry.space_group_name_H-M   'P 1'
#
loop_
_entity.id
_entity.type
_entity.pdbx_description
1 polymer ?
#
loop_
_entity_poly.entity_id
_entity_poly.type
_entity_poly.pdbx_seq_one_letter_code
_entity_poly.pdbx_strand_id
1 'polypeptide(L)'
;MKRSSAAAAALTLLMLGGCAQKPGPQPGFKDQGALPYVQAHGLKVEVQLPPTFVGASTVIDTKAAQAAATSSYNMVASSGNSAGLAGVLVASLVNTQMGSGTLQRDAEKAALNEARPMADLLAGVPLQERLQQRYKQASQVAGFKQGEGQVTARLVIEPKLMLTPDRGSFVLINQVQVQDIAGSALYRMRIEVVSQPIRRCGKECIDDGSLDLAKVTAALDECIDESMRVLSTDLMQPPPPPAAQETLRYVLDGQRVVERGYQLATNGSYWRYRNLYGAVKSVPVPFEDAMSQAQLQKVYAH
;
A
#
# COMPACT_ATOMS: atom_id res chain seq x y z
N MET A 1 68.95 -22.80 -12.63
CA MET A 1 68.89 -21.56 -13.42
C MET A 1 67.57 -21.54 -14.19
N LYS A 2 66.79 -20.44 -14.08
CA LYS A 2 66.00 -19.75 -15.14
C LYS A 2 65.04 -20.62 -15.99
N ARG A 3 63.74 -20.39 -16.20
CA ARG A 3 62.76 -19.27 -16.12
C ARG A 3 61.38 -19.95 -16.29
N SER A 4 60.37 -19.71 -15.46
CA SER A 4 59.27 -18.75 -15.64
C SER A 4 58.52 -18.80 -16.97
N SER A 5 57.19 -19.03 -16.89
CA SER A 5 56.07 -18.30 -17.53
C SER A 5 55.02 -19.27 -18.08
N ALA A 6 53.88 -19.45 -17.40
CA ALA A 6 52.68 -18.61 -17.47
C ALA A 6 51.63 -19.21 -18.44
N ALA A 7 50.70 -19.99 -17.88
CA ALA A 7 49.39 -20.22 -18.50
C ALA A 7 48.35 -19.70 -17.50
N ALA A 8 47.79 -18.54 -17.83
CA ALA A 8 46.85 -17.80 -17.01
C ALA A 8 45.52 -18.56 -16.88
N ALA A 9 45.20 -18.93 -15.65
CA ALA A 9 43.85 -19.34 -15.26
C ALA A 9 42.96 -18.09 -15.19
N ALA A 10 42.17 -17.86 -16.23
CA ALA A 10 41.07 -16.89 -16.19
C ALA A 10 39.80 -17.59 -15.69
N LEU A 11 39.75 -17.87 -14.38
CA LEU A 11 38.48 -18.12 -13.69
C LEU A 11 37.87 -16.75 -13.36
N THR A 12 37.20 -16.14 -14.32
CA THR A 12 36.28 -15.04 -14.05
C THR A 12 35.09 -15.58 -13.26
N LEU A 13 35.13 -15.37 -11.94
CA LEU A 13 33.97 -15.50 -11.08
C LEU A 13 32.81 -14.68 -11.66
N LEU A 14 31.76 -15.37 -12.06
CA LEU A 14 30.42 -14.85 -12.23
C LEU A 14 29.94 -14.32 -10.86
N MET A 15 30.31 -13.09 -10.54
CA MET A 15 29.60 -12.31 -9.54
C MET A 15 28.22 -12.01 -10.12
N LEU A 16 27.26 -12.86 -9.74
CA LEU A 16 25.83 -12.60 -9.85
C LEU A 16 25.53 -11.29 -9.12
N GLY A 17 25.62 -10.18 -9.85
CA GLY A 17 25.08 -8.90 -9.44
C GLY A 17 23.57 -9.03 -9.36
N GLY A 18 23.09 -9.51 -8.21
CA GLY A 18 21.68 -9.50 -7.85
C GLY A 18 21.13 -8.11 -8.05
N CYS A 19 19.98 -8.05 -8.72
CA CYS A 19 19.25 -6.82 -8.99
C CYS A 19 19.19 -5.98 -7.73
N ALA A 20 19.75 -4.77 -7.77
CA ALA A 20 19.38 -3.70 -6.84
C ALA A 20 17.95 -3.25 -7.18
N GLN A 21 16.97 -4.15 -7.01
CA GLN A 21 15.63 -3.74 -6.69
C GLN A 21 15.78 -2.92 -5.41
N LYS A 22 15.42 -1.63 -5.50
CA LYS A 22 15.25 -0.75 -4.35
C LYS A 22 14.65 -1.61 -3.24
N PRO A 23 15.33 -1.82 -2.10
CA PRO A 23 14.82 -2.70 -1.07
C PRO A 23 13.39 -2.28 -0.81
N GLY A 24 12.45 -3.21 -1.01
CA GLY A 24 11.08 -2.98 -0.60
C GLY A 24 11.12 -2.46 0.85
N PRO A 25 10.18 -1.61 1.26
CA PRO A 25 10.09 -1.23 2.67
C PRO A 25 10.23 -2.48 3.53
N GLN A 26 11.05 -2.39 4.58
CA GLN A 26 11.33 -3.53 5.46
C GLN A 26 10.01 -4.24 5.78
N PRO A 27 9.97 -5.59 5.72
CA PRO A 27 8.77 -6.32 6.07
C PRO A 27 8.30 -5.80 7.43
N GLY A 28 7.02 -5.42 7.48
CA GLY A 28 6.46 -4.92 8.72
C GLY A 28 6.67 -5.94 9.83
N PHE A 29 6.94 -5.45 11.04
CA PHE A 29 7.21 -6.30 12.19
C PHE A 29 6.39 -5.85 13.39
N LYS A 30 6.21 -6.80 14.30
CA LYS A 30 5.48 -6.60 15.55
C LYS A 30 6.26 -7.30 16.66
N ASP A 31 6.81 -6.51 17.57
CA ASP A 31 7.37 -7.01 18.83
C ASP A 31 6.23 -7.44 19.77
N GLN A 32 6.41 -8.54 20.49
CA GLN A 32 5.43 -9.02 21.48
C GLN A 32 5.28 -8.04 22.66
N GLY A 33 6.31 -7.25 22.95
CA GLY A 33 6.31 -6.19 23.96
C GLY A 33 5.60 -4.91 23.54
N ALA A 34 5.22 -4.74 22.26
CA ALA A 34 4.61 -3.51 21.76
C ALA A 34 3.30 -3.16 22.49
N LEU A 35 2.37 -4.11 22.58
CA LEU A 35 1.07 -3.88 23.24
C LEU A 35 1.22 -3.64 24.76
N PRO A 36 1.94 -4.49 25.53
CA PRO A 36 2.18 -4.22 26.95
C PRO A 36 2.80 -2.85 27.21
N TYR A 37 3.76 -2.43 26.37
CA TYR A 37 4.41 -1.14 26.51
C TYR A 37 3.42 0.02 26.32
N VAL A 38 2.59 -0.03 25.28
CA VAL A 38 1.55 0.97 25.02
C VAL A 38 0.51 1.01 26.15
N GLN A 39 0.12 -0.15 26.69
CA GLN A 39 -0.83 -0.21 27.81
C GLN A 39 -0.26 0.39 29.10
N ALA A 40 1.02 0.15 29.39
CA ALA A 40 1.69 0.66 30.57
C ALA A 40 1.90 2.19 30.53
N HIS A 41 2.41 2.70 29.40
CA HIS A 41 2.90 4.07 29.29
C HIS A 41 1.95 5.03 28.55
N GLY A 42 0.91 4.51 27.92
CA GLY A 42 0.06 5.28 27.03
C GLY A 42 0.79 5.69 25.75
N LEU A 43 0.02 6.31 24.84
CA LEU A 43 0.43 6.64 23.48
C LEU A 43 0.38 8.15 23.24
N LYS A 44 1.43 8.68 22.62
CA LYS A 44 1.46 10.02 22.05
C LYS A 44 1.49 9.91 20.53
N VAL A 45 0.44 10.41 19.88
CA VAL A 45 0.32 10.40 18.41
C VAL A 45 1.14 11.51 17.80
N GLU A 46 1.86 11.22 16.73
CA GLU A 46 2.65 12.15 15.93
C GLU A 46 2.44 11.86 14.45
N VAL A 47 1.87 12.84 13.74
CA VAL A 47 1.60 12.74 12.31
C VAL A 47 2.70 13.47 11.55
N GLN A 48 3.31 12.79 10.60
CA GLN A 48 4.36 13.32 9.74
C GLN A 48 3.86 13.34 8.31
N LEU A 49 3.45 14.52 7.83
CA LEU A 49 2.99 14.67 6.47
C LEU A 49 4.14 14.53 5.47
N PRO A 50 4.03 13.63 4.47
CA PRO A 50 5.00 13.57 3.39
C PRO A 50 4.90 14.83 2.51
N PRO A 51 5.97 15.19 1.77
CA PRO A 51 5.95 16.33 0.85
C PRO A 51 4.81 16.29 -0.18
N THR A 52 4.39 15.08 -0.56
CA THR A 52 3.21 14.83 -1.41
C THR A 52 2.21 13.96 -0.65
N PHE A 53 1.23 14.63 -0.03
CA PHE A 53 0.15 13.96 0.70
C PHE A 53 -0.80 13.20 -0.23
N VAL A 54 -1.12 13.76 -1.40
CA VAL A 54 -2.05 13.16 -2.37
C VAL A 54 -1.26 12.68 -3.60
N GLY A 55 -1.50 11.44 -4.01
CA GLY A 55 -1.06 10.87 -5.27
C GLY A 55 -2.19 10.10 -5.96
N ALA A 56 -1.92 9.57 -7.14
CA ALA A 56 -2.84 8.66 -7.85
C ALA A 56 -2.10 7.38 -8.24
N SER A 57 -2.86 6.30 -8.45
CA SER A 57 -2.28 5.03 -8.89
C SER A 57 -1.63 5.19 -10.27
N THR A 58 -0.36 4.81 -10.40
CA THR A 58 0.32 4.71 -11.70
C THR A 58 -0.09 3.39 -12.36
N VAL A 59 -1.30 3.32 -12.92
CA VAL A 59 -1.66 2.18 -13.76
C VAL A 59 -0.98 2.39 -15.10
N ILE A 60 0.10 1.63 -15.34
CA ILE A 60 0.65 1.53 -16.70
C ILE A 60 -0.36 0.73 -17.52
N ASP A 61 -1.10 1.42 -18.38
CA ASP A 61 -2.04 0.80 -19.31
C ASP A 61 -1.32 -0.37 -20.02
N THR A 62 -1.90 -1.57 -19.95
CA THR A 62 -1.34 -2.77 -20.58
C THR A 62 -1.22 -2.58 -22.08
N LYS A 63 -2.09 -1.78 -22.70
CA LYS A 63 -2.01 -1.39 -24.12
C LYS A 63 -0.87 -0.41 -24.38
N ALA A 64 -0.57 0.51 -23.47
CA ALA A 64 0.60 1.39 -23.57
C ALA A 64 1.91 0.63 -23.33
N ALA A 65 1.93 -0.30 -22.38
CA ALA A 65 3.04 -1.23 -22.17
C ALA A 65 3.26 -2.13 -23.40
N GLN A 66 2.19 -2.62 -24.02
CA GLN A 66 2.24 -3.43 -25.22
C GLN A 66 2.63 -2.60 -26.46
N ALA A 67 2.15 -1.36 -26.59
CA ALA A 67 2.52 -0.41 -27.65
C ALA A 67 3.99 -0.01 -27.55
N ALA A 68 4.50 0.22 -26.34
CA ALA A 68 5.91 0.46 -26.11
C ALA A 68 6.75 -0.79 -26.43
N ALA A 69 6.30 -1.98 -26.01
CA ALA A 69 6.94 -3.23 -26.38
C ALA A 69 6.97 -3.44 -27.91
N THR A 70 5.89 -3.08 -28.64
CA THR A 70 5.85 -3.15 -30.11
C THR A 70 6.69 -2.06 -30.78
N SER A 71 6.79 -0.86 -30.22
CA SER A 71 7.68 0.19 -30.72
C SER A 71 9.15 -0.19 -30.59
N SER A 72 9.52 -0.86 -29.49
CA SER A 72 10.86 -1.45 -29.32
C SER A 72 11.10 -2.59 -30.30
N TYR A 73 10.06 -3.40 -30.59
CA TYR A 73 10.13 -4.47 -31.58
C TYR A 73 10.31 -3.93 -33.01
N ASN A 74 9.61 -2.86 -33.39
CA ASN A 74 9.73 -2.23 -34.71
C ASN A 74 11.09 -1.55 -34.91
N MET A 75 11.70 -1.02 -33.84
CA MET A 75 13.05 -0.45 -33.90
C MET A 75 14.11 -1.54 -34.11
N VAL A 76 13.98 -2.69 -33.45
CA VAL A 76 14.87 -3.86 -33.63
C VAL A 76 14.62 -4.55 -34.98
N ALA A 77 13.39 -4.57 -35.49
CA ALA A 77 13.08 -5.07 -36.83
C ALA A 77 13.59 -4.15 -37.96
N SER A 78 13.84 -2.86 -37.67
CA SER A 78 14.44 -1.91 -38.61
C SER A 78 15.98 -1.99 -38.68
N SER A 79 16.63 -2.66 -37.72
CA SER A 79 18.04 -3.07 -37.84
C SER A 79 18.09 -4.47 -38.44
N GLY A 80 18.28 -4.53 -39.76
CA GLY A 80 18.05 -5.71 -40.59
C GLY A 80 18.65 -7.02 -40.09
N ASN A 81 17.80 -8.02 -39.90
CA ASN A 81 17.99 -9.36 -40.45
C ASN A 81 16.67 -10.15 -40.39
N SER A 82 16.27 -10.64 -41.55
CA SER A 82 15.09 -11.47 -41.80
C SER A 82 15.30 -12.90 -41.28
N ALA A 83 14.40 -13.40 -40.42
CA ALA A 83 13.90 -14.79 -40.42
C ALA A 83 12.93 -15.08 -39.25
N GLY A 84 11.74 -15.60 -39.58
CA GLY A 84 11.02 -16.59 -38.75
C GLY A 84 10.13 -16.09 -37.61
N LEU A 85 8.85 -15.87 -37.91
CA LEU A 85 7.77 -15.74 -36.92
C LEU A 85 7.43 -17.11 -36.28
N ALA A 86 7.54 -17.22 -34.96
CA ALA A 86 6.66 -18.02 -34.10
C ALA A 86 7.03 -17.85 -32.61
N GLY A 87 6.03 -17.63 -31.74
CA GLY A 87 6.18 -17.80 -30.30
C GLY A 87 5.61 -16.66 -29.47
N VAL A 88 4.35 -16.81 -29.04
CA VAL A 88 3.76 -16.00 -27.95
C VAL A 88 4.57 -16.27 -26.67
N LEU A 89 5.20 -15.22 -26.12
CA LEU A 89 5.77 -15.24 -24.77
C LEU A 89 5.20 -14.08 -23.96
N VAL A 90 4.24 -14.41 -23.10
CA VAL A 90 3.97 -13.66 -21.87
C VAL A 90 4.97 -14.16 -20.83
N ALA A 91 6.11 -13.48 -20.69
CA ALA A 91 6.94 -13.51 -19.49
C ALA A 91 8.12 -12.52 -19.65
N SER A 92 8.13 -11.50 -18.78
CA SER A 92 9.29 -10.87 -18.16
C SER A 92 10.51 -10.45 -19.04
N LEU A 93 10.79 -9.15 -18.97
CA LEU A 93 12.15 -8.59 -18.95
C LEU A 93 13.00 -8.83 -20.21
N VAL A 94 12.62 -8.18 -21.32
CA VAL A 94 13.62 -7.80 -22.34
C VAL A 94 14.00 -6.34 -22.11
N ASN A 95 15.28 -6.18 -21.78
CA ASN A 95 16.08 -4.98 -21.60
C ASN A 95 15.68 -3.80 -22.52
N THR A 96 14.74 -2.96 -22.10
CA THR A 96 14.38 -1.70 -22.78
C THR A 96 14.74 -0.50 -21.90
N GLN A 97 16.04 -0.27 -21.70
CA GLN A 97 16.54 0.92 -21.00
C GLN A 97 16.25 2.25 -21.74
N MET A 98 15.70 2.24 -22.96
CA MET A 98 15.32 3.45 -23.70
C MET A 98 13.81 3.73 -23.78
N GLY A 99 12.94 2.96 -23.11
CA GLY A 99 11.49 3.19 -23.11
C GLY A 99 10.81 3.11 -21.74
N SER A 100 11.39 2.39 -20.78
CA SER A 100 10.82 2.27 -19.43
C SER A 100 10.87 3.57 -18.63
N GLY A 101 11.93 4.37 -18.80
CA GLY A 101 12.09 5.64 -18.09
C GLY A 101 11.12 6.73 -18.56
N THR A 102 10.79 6.76 -19.86
CA THR A 102 9.77 7.68 -20.39
C THR A 102 8.38 7.22 -20.01
N LEU A 103 8.06 5.93 -20.14
CA LEU A 103 6.76 5.39 -19.70
C LEU A 103 6.52 5.58 -18.21
N GLN A 104 7.53 5.34 -17.37
CA GLN A 104 7.43 5.57 -15.94
C GLN A 104 7.24 7.06 -15.64
N ARG A 105 8.02 7.94 -16.29
CA ARG A 105 7.88 9.39 -16.10
C ARG A 105 6.53 9.91 -16.59
N ASP A 106 6.03 9.40 -17.70
CA ASP A 106 4.73 9.78 -18.25
C ASP A 106 3.58 9.25 -17.38
N ALA A 107 3.70 8.03 -16.84
CA ALA A 107 2.76 7.49 -15.87
C ALA A 107 2.79 8.26 -14.54
N GLU A 108 3.97 8.64 -14.04
CA GLU A 108 4.12 9.50 -12.86
C GLU A 108 3.52 10.90 -13.10
N LYS A 109 3.78 11.50 -14.26
CA LYS A 109 3.22 12.80 -14.64
C LYS A 109 1.71 12.74 -14.80
N ALA A 110 1.20 11.68 -15.43
CA ALA A 110 -0.24 11.43 -15.54
C ALA A 110 -0.85 11.32 -14.14
N ALA A 111 -0.32 10.43 -13.29
CA ALA A 111 -0.79 10.26 -11.92
C ALA A 111 -0.76 11.57 -11.10
N LEU A 112 0.28 12.40 -11.24
CA LEU A 112 0.34 13.71 -10.60
C LEU A 112 -0.78 14.66 -11.09
N ASN A 113 -1.03 14.69 -12.41
CA ASN A 113 -2.12 15.49 -12.97
C ASN A 113 -3.49 14.98 -12.51
N GLU A 114 -3.67 13.68 -12.38
CA GLU A 114 -4.91 13.07 -11.88
C GLU A 114 -5.13 13.37 -10.40
N ALA A 115 -4.06 13.43 -9.60
CA ALA A 115 -4.16 13.72 -8.18
C ALA A 115 -4.40 15.21 -7.87
N ARG A 116 -4.08 16.08 -8.83
CA ARG A 116 -4.07 17.54 -8.65
C ARG A 116 -5.40 18.13 -8.17
N PRO A 117 -6.59 17.77 -8.71
CA PRO A 117 -7.84 18.33 -8.21
C PRO A 117 -8.09 18.05 -6.73
N MET A 118 -7.73 16.85 -6.24
CA MET A 118 -7.86 16.50 -4.83
C MET A 118 -6.77 17.17 -3.98
N ALA A 119 -5.55 17.29 -4.51
CA ALA A 119 -4.47 18.01 -3.85
C ALA A 119 -4.82 19.49 -3.64
N ASP A 120 -5.34 20.16 -4.68
CA ASP A 120 -5.75 21.56 -4.64
C ASP A 120 -6.95 21.77 -3.69
N LEU A 121 -7.92 20.85 -3.69
CA LEU A 121 -9.05 20.86 -2.75
C LEU A 121 -8.59 20.80 -1.29
N LEU A 122 -7.63 19.92 -1.00
CA LEU A 122 -7.12 19.71 0.36
C LEU A 122 -6.08 20.74 0.79
N ALA A 123 -5.43 21.44 -0.15
CA ALA A 123 -4.49 22.52 0.13
C ALA A 123 -5.16 23.73 0.82
N GLY A 124 -6.48 23.89 0.67
CA GLY A 124 -7.26 24.92 1.35
C GLY A 124 -7.48 24.67 2.86
N VAL A 125 -6.97 23.56 3.41
CA VAL A 125 -7.17 23.15 4.80
C VAL A 125 -5.81 23.04 5.51
N PRO A 126 -5.69 23.43 6.79
CA PRO A 126 -4.51 23.15 7.60
C PRO A 126 -4.39 21.63 7.89
N LEU A 127 -3.87 20.88 6.91
CA LEU A 127 -3.86 19.43 6.92
C LEU A 127 -3.06 18.85 8.09
N GLN A 128 -1.91 19.45 8.43
CA GLN A 128 -1.04 18.96 9.50
C GLN A 128 -1.79 18.95 10.84
N GLU A 129 -2.34 20.09 11.24
CA GLU A 129 -3.06 20.26 12.51
C GLU A 129 -4.35 19.41 12.53
N ARG A 130 -5.10 19.42 11.42
CA ARG A 130 -6.33 18.65 11.29
C ARG A 130 -6.07 17.15 11.44
N LEU A 131 -5.09 16.61 10.72
CA LEU A 131 -4.76 15.19 10.78
C LEU A 131 -4.19 14.84 12.15
N GLN A 132 -3.28 15.64 12.68
CA GLN A 132 -2.74 15.45 14.04
C GLN A 132 -3.85 15.35 15.09
N GLN A 133 -4.84 16.25 15.05
CA GLN A 133 -5.99 16.21 15.94
C GLN A 133 -6.88 14.98 15.68
N ARG A 134 -7.18 14.68 14.41
CA ARG A 134 -8.06 13.58 14.04
C ARG A 134 -7.48 12.22 14.41
N TYR A 135 -6.21 11.95 14.12
CA TYR A 135 -5.55 10.71 14.53
C TYR A 135 -5.47 10.59 16.06
N LYS A 136 -5.24 11.68 16.79
CA LYS A 136 -5.29 11.67 18.25
C LYS A 136 -6.66 11.22 18.76
N GLN A 137 -7.74 11.82 18.25
CA GLN A 137 -9.12 11.45 18.62
C GLN A 137 -9.44 10.00 18.22
N ALA A 138 -9.13 9.60 17.00
CA ALA A 138 -9.34 8.24 16.50
C ALA A 138 -8.58 7.20 17.34
N SER A 139 -7.37 7.51 17.80
CA SER A 139 -6.60 6.63 18.68
C SER A 139 -7.31 6.39 20.03
N GLN A 140 -7.93 7.43 20.60
CA GLN A 140 -8.69 7.33 21.84
C GLN A 140 -9.93 6.45 21.65
N VAL A 141 -10.68 6.68 20.57
CA VAL A 141 -11.85 5.88 20.22
C VAL A 141 -11.49 4.42 19.95
N ALA A 142 -10.30 4.14 19.40
CA ALA A 142 -9.77 2.80 19.20
C ALA A 142 -9.28 2.11 20.50
N GLY A 143 -9.40 2.78 21.65
CA GLY A 143 -9.06 2.23 22.97
C GLY A 143 -7.63 2.48 23.43
N PHE A 144 -6.84 3.31 22.71
CA PHE A 144 -5.47 3.64 23.17
C PHE A 144 -5.50 4.64 24.31
N LYS A 145 -4.94 4.22 25.46
CA LYS A 145 -4.62 5.12 26.57
C LYS A 145 -3.70 6.23 26.07
N GLN A 146 -4.03 7.48 26.37
CA GLN A 146 -3.19 8.61 26.00
C GLN A 146 -2.01 8.72 26.98
N GLY A 147 -0.84 9.03 26.45
CA GLY A 147 0.36 9.23 27.25
C GLY A 147 0.27 10.54 28.04
N GLU A 148 0.39 10.46 29.37
CA GLU A 148 0.44 11.60 30.28
C GLU A 148 1.79 11.59 31.00
N GLY A 149 2.69 12.50 30.65
CA GLY A 149 4.02 12.62 31.28
C GLY A 149 5.20 12.47 30.31
N GLN A 150 6.40 12.24 30.87
CA GLN A 150 7.64 12.13 30.09
C GLN A 150 7.92 10.73 29.54
N VAL A 151 7.30 9.69 30.11
CA VAL A 151 7.45 8.30 29.67
C VAL A 151 6.20 7.88 28.93
N THR A 152 6.25 7.93 27.60
CA THR A 152 5.11 7.58 26.73
C THR A 152 5.61 6.85 25.49
N ALA A 153 4.84 5.88 25.00
CA ALA A 153 5.07 5.34 23.66
C ALA A 153 4.74 6.40 22.60
N ARG A 154 5.49 6.45 21.50
CA ARG A 154 5.19 7.34 20.37
C ARG A 154 4.55 6.53 19.24
N LEU A 155 3.40 6.99 18.75
CA LEU A 155 2.80 6.50 17.52
C LEU A 155 3.12 7.47 16.39
N VAL A 156 4.09 7.13 15.57
CA VAL A 156 4.44 7.89 14.36
C VAL A 156 3.61 7.39 13.20
N ILE A 157 2.94 8.30 12.50
CA ILE A 157 2.07 8.01 11.36
C ILE A 157 2.49 8.90 10.19
N GLU A 158 2.87 8.29 9.08
CA GLU A 158 3.07 8.98 7.80
C GLU A 158 1.91 8.63 6.86
N PRO A 159 0.87 9.49 6.77
CA PRO A 159 -0.30 9.23 5.94
C PRO A 159 -0.07 9.71 4.50
N LYS A 160 -0.57 8.93 3.55
CA LYS A 160 -0.62 9.27 2.12
C LYS A 160 -1.95 8.86 1.52
N LEU A 161 -2.58 9.76 0.80
CA LEU A 161 -3.77 9.49 0.00
C LEU A 161 -3.37 9.05 -1.40
N MET A 162 -3.92 7.93 -1.85
CA MET A 162 -3.77 7.43 -3.22
C MET A 162 -5.15 7.35 -3.87
N LEU A 163 -5.40 8.23 -4.83
CA LEU A 163 -6.59 8.18 -5.66
C LEU A 163 -6.64 6.90 -6.49
N THR A 164 -7.83 6.32 -6.55
CA THR A 164 -8.13 5.17 -7.38
C THR A 164 -8.30 5.58 -8.85
N PRO A 165 -8.14 4.65 -9.81
CA PRO A 165 -8.23 4.98 -11.23
C PRO A 165 -9.58 5.56 -11.66
N ASP A 166 -10.67 5.16 -11.00
CA ASP A 166 -12.02 5.67 -11.25
C ASP A 166 -12.27 7.05 -10.61
N ARG A 167 -11.34 7.53 -9.79
CA ARG A 167 -11.41 8.79 -9.00
C ARG A 167 -12.66 8.85 -8.11
N GLY A 168 -13.32 7.72 -7.90
CA GLY A 168 -14.54 7.56 -7.13
C GLY A 168 -14.28 7.26 -5.67
N SER A 169 -13.06 6.83 -5.35
CA SER A 169 -12.60 6.53 -3.99
C SER A 169 -11.10 6.87 -3.86
N PHE A 170 -10.52 6.59 -2.70
CA PHE A 170 -9.08 6.65 -2.47
C PHE A 170 -8.65 5.60 -1.46
N VAL A 171 -7.36 5.29 -1.44
CA VAL A 171 -6.72 4.48 -0.41
C VAL A 171 -5.90 5.39 0.50
N LEU A 172 -6.23 5.41 1.78
CA LEU A 172 -5.40 6.00 2.82
C LEU A 172 -4.33 4.98 3.23
N ILE A 173 -3.08 5.26 2.87
CA ILE A 173 -1.92 4.46 3.22
C ILE A 173 -1.22 5.14 4.40
N ASN A 174 -1.12 4.43 5.51
CA ASN A 174 -0.38 4.86 6.69
C ASN A 174 0.88 3.99 6.85
N GLN A 175 2.06 4.60 6.84
CA GLN A 175 3.22 3.97 7.47
C GLN A 175 3.14 4.26 8.95
N VAL A 176 2.97 3.20 9.74
CA VAL A 176 2.76 3.31 11.18
C VAL A 176 3.95 2.71 11.91
N GLN A 177 4.45 3.43 12.91
CA GLN A 177 5.49 2.96 13.80
C GLN A 177 5.12 3.25 15.25
N VAL A 178 5.18 2.23 16.11
CA VAL A 178 5.14 2.42 17.57
C VAL A 178 6.57 2.40 18.07
N GLN A 179 6.95 3.40 18.85
CA GLN A 179 8.28 3.54 19.43
C GLN A 179 8.20 3.55 20.96
N ASP A 180 9.22 2.99 21.60
CA ASP A 180 9.48 3.21 23.02
C ASP A 180 9.98 4.63 23.30
N ILE A 181 10.24 4.94 24.58
CA ILE A 181 10.79 6.23 25.01
C ILE A 181 12.19 6.51 24.43
N ALA A 182 12.98 5.48 24.13
CA ALA A 182 14.30 5.61 23.54
C ALA A 182 14.25 5.80 22.02
N GLY A 183 13.07 5.72 21.41
CA GLY A 183 12.87 5.80 19.96
C GLY A 183 13.02 4.46 19.23
N SER A 184 13.19 3.36 19.97
CA SER A 184 13.28 2.01 19.39
C SER A 184 11.92 1.60 18.86
N ALA A 185 11.89 1.10 17.63
CA ALA A 185 10.67 0.64 17.00
C ALA A 185 10.22 -0.70 17.64
N LEU A 186 9.02 -0.71 18.24
CA LEU A 186 8.35 -1.91 18.76
C LEU A 186 7.36 -2.50 17.76
N TYR A 187 6.87 -1.66 16.86
CA TYR A 187 5.94 -2.04 15.80
C TYR A 187 6.22 -1.20 14.57
N ARG A 188 6.20 -1.80 13.39
CA ARG A 188 6.22 -1.09 12.12
C ARG A 188 5.32 -1.82 11.13
N MET A 189 4.31 -1.13 10.60
CA MET A 189 3.40 -1.72 9.63
C MET A 189 2.85 -0.70 8.66
N ARG A 190 2.59 -1.16 7.44
CA ARG A 190 1.81 -0.41 6.46
C ARG A 190 0.33 -0.77 6.65
N ILE A 191 -0.50 0.22 6.97
CA ILE A 191 -1.95 0.07 7.06
C ILE A 191 -2.58 0.76 5.86
N GLU A 192 -3.41 0.05 5.10
CA GLU A 192 -4.14 0.61 3.96
C GLU A 192 -5.64 0.52 4.21
N VAL A 193 -6.33 1.66 4.12
CA VAL A 193 -7.79 1.70 4.25
C VAL A 193 -8.36 2.31 2.99
N VAL A 194 -9.20 1.56 2.29
CA VAL A 194 -9.94 2.04 1.12
C VAL A 194 -11.14 2.85 1.61
N SER A 195 -11.35 4.03 1.04
CA SER A 195 -12.48 4.88 1.38
C SER A 195 -13.79 4.30 0.87
N GLN A 196 -14.89 4.65 1.54
CA GLN A 196 -16.19 4.56 0.89
C GLN A 196 -16.19 5.42 -0.38
N PRO A 197 -17.01 5.09 -1.39
CA PRO A 197 -17.13 5.92 -2.59
C PRO A 197 -17.52 7.36 -2.25
N ILE A 198 -16.67 8.31 -2.63
CA ILE A 198 -16.90 9.76 -2.47
C ILE A 198 -17.74 10.33 -3.62
N ARG A 199 -17.74 9.65 -4.76
CA ARG A 199 -18.63 9.94 -5.89
C ARG A 199 -19.80 8.97 -5.83
N ARG A 200 -20.97 9.46 -5.45
CA ARG A 200 -22.23 8.72 -5.59
C ARG A 200 -23.02 9.29 -6.75
N CYS A 201 -22.74 8.79 -7.94
CA CYS A 201 -23.80 8.68 -8.93
C CYS A 201 -24.17 7.22 -9.09
N GLY A 202 -25.39 6.86 -8.69
CA GLY A 202 -26.05 5.70 -9.29
C GLY A 202 -26.23 5.93 -10.80
N LYS A 203 -26.86 4.98 -11.50
CA LYS A 203 -27.10 5.02 -12.95
C LYS A 203 -27.86 6.26 -13.46
N GLU A 204 -28.40 7.10 -12.58
CA GLU A 204 -29.29 8.23 -12.89
C GLU A 204 -28.72 9.61 -12.47
N CYS A 205 -27.49 9.66 -11.97
CA CYS A 205 -26.84 10.91 -11.57
C CYS A 205 -25.79 11.29 -12.63
N ILE A 206 -25.91 12.50 -13.15
CA ILE A 206 -24.81 13.13 -13.90
C ILE A 206 -23.83 13.63 -12.84
N ASP A 207 -22.66 12.99 -12.77
CA ASP A 207 -21.54 13.47 -11.97
C ASP A 207 -21.18 14.85 -12.54
N ASP A 208 -21.39 15.91 -11.76
CA ASP A 208 -21.01 17.27 -12.17
C ASP A 208 -19.47 17.43 -12.22
N GLY A 209 -18.73 16.36 -11.86
CA GLY A 209 -17.29 16.28 -11.88
C GLY A 209 -16.64 16.99 -10.70
N SER A 210 -17.43 17.55 -9.77
CA SER A 210 -16.92 18.34 -8.67
C SER A 210 -16.59 17.48 -7.45
N LEU A 211 -15.36 17.62 -6.95
CA LEU A 211 -14.98 17.05 -5.66
C LEU A 211 -15.46 17.98 -4.56
N ASP A 212 -16.37 17.50 -3.71
CA ASP A 212 -16.84 18.24 -2.55
C ASP A 212 -15.90 18.03 -1.35
N LEU A 213 -15.40 19.13 -0.76
CA LEU A 213 -14.47 19.08 0.38
C LEU A 213 -15.09 18.36 1.57
N ALA A 214 -16.38 18.57 1.86
CA ALA A 214 -17.04 17.97 3.01
C ALA A 214 -17.14 16.44 2.86
N LYS A 215 -17.51 15.93 1.68
CA LYS A 215 -17.51 14.48 1.39
C LYS A 215 -16.11 13.87 1.45
N VAL A 216 -15.10 14.52 0.86
CA VAL A 216 -13.72 14.01 0.87
C VAL A 216 -13.17 13.96 2.30
N THR A 217 -13.38 15.02 3.09
CA THR A 217 -12.92 15.08 4.48
C THR A 217 -13.65 14.07 5.37
N ALA A 218 -14.96 13.87 5.18
CA ALA A 218 -15.72 12.85 5.90
C ALA A 218 -15.23 11.42 5.59
N ALA A 219 -15.00 11.10 4.32
CA ALA A 219 -14.45 9.81 3.92
C ALA A 219 -13.03 9.60 4.49
N LEU A 220 -12.20 10.65 4.50
CA LEU A 220 -10.87 10.61 5.08
C LEU A 220 -10.94 10.36 6.59
N ASP A 221 -11.87 11.01 7.27
CA ASP A 221 -12.09 10.85 8.70
C ASP A 221 -12.55 9.44 9.07
N GLU A 222 -13.36 8.81 8.23
CA GLU A 222 -13.75 7.40 8.39
C GLU A 222 -12.55 6.46 8.17
N CYS A 223 -11.73 6.71 7.14
CA CYS A 223 -10.49 5.95 6.92
C CYS A 223 -9.51 6.06 8.09
N ILE A 224 -9.40 7.25 8.71
CA ILE A 224 -8.53 7.46 9.88
C ILE A 224 -9.04 6.68 11.09
N ASP A 225 -10.36 6.72 11.36
CA ASP A 225 -10.96 5.94 12.45
C ASP A 225 -10.73 4.44 12.26
N GLU A 226 -10.98 3.96 11.05
CA GLU A 226 -10.79 2.56 10.71
C GLU A 226 -9.31 2.15 10.78
N SER A 227 -8.38 3.02 10.36
CA SER A 227 -6.94 2.77 10.50
C SER A 227 -6.52 2.55 11.96
N MET A 228 -7.07 3.35 12.90
CA MET A 228 -6.76 3.20 14.32
C MET A 228 -7.41 1.96 14.94
N ARG A 229 -8.63 1.59 14.51
CA ARG A 229 -9.26 0.32 14.93
C ARG A 229 -8.48 -0.90 14.44
N VAL A 230 -8.02 -0.85 13.19
CA VAL A 230 -7.18 -1.88 12.59
C VAL A 230 -5.86 -2.00 13.35
N LEU A 231 -5.17 -0.88 13.62
CA LEU A 231 -3.95 -0.86 14.43
C LEU A 231 -4.16 -1.48 15.82
N SER A 232 -5.23 -1.08 16.51
CA SER A 232 -5.57 -1.61 17.85
C SER A 232 -5.78 -3.12 17.81
N THR A 233 -6.59 -3.60 16.86
CA THR A 233 -6.85 -5.03 16.65
C THR A 233 -5.57 -5.79 16.34
N ASP A 234 -4.74 -5.25 15.44
CA ASP A 234 -3.50 -5.86 15.00
C ASP A 234 -2.47 -5.96 16.14
N LEU A 235 -2.41 -4.95 17.03
CA LEU A 235 -1.58 -5.00 18.23
C LEU A 235 -2.08 -6.00 19.27
N MET A 236 -3.39 -6.23 19.36
CA MET A 236 -3.99 -7.20 20.29
C MET A 236 -3.88 -8.66 19.83
N GLN A 237 -3.87 -8.92 18.52
CA GLN A 237 -3.87 -10.28 17.98
C GLN A 237 -2.46 -10.87 17.86
N PRO A 238 -2.23 -12.14 18.22
CA PRO A 238 -0.96 -12.79 17.95
C PRO A 238 -0.71 -12.86 16.42
N PRO A 239 0.56 -12.99 15.98
CA PRO A 239 0.85 -13.25 14.57
C PRO A 239 0.07 -14.49 14.09
N PRO A 240 -0.63 -14.43 12.95
CA PRO A 240 -1.40 -15.56 12.46
C PRO A 240 -0.47 -16.72 12.09
N PRO A 241 -0.86 -17.98 12.34
CA PRO A 241 -0.07 -19.15 11.98
C PRO A 241 -0.01 -19.31 10.45
N PRO A 242 1.07 -19.87 9.86
CA PRO A 242 1.20 -20.05 8.42
C PRO A 242 0.05 -20.85 7.78
N ALA A 243 -0.56 -21.78 8.53
CA ALA A 243 -1.69 -22.59 8.08
C ALA A 243 -3.00 -21.79 7.87
N ALA A 244 -3.11 -20.59 8.45
CA ALA A 244 -4.27 -19.70 8.28
C ALA A 244 -4.21 -18.86 6.99
N GLN A 245 -3.20 -19.10 6.14
CA GLN A 245 -3.06 -18.38 4.88
C GLN A 245 -4.12 -18.82 3.87
N GLU A 246 -4.82 -17.83 3.30
CA GLU A 246 -5.86 -18.07 2.31
C GLU A 246 -5.72 -17.15 1.08
N THR A 247 -6.54 -17.43 0.06
CA THR A 247 -6.66 -16.59 -1.14
C THR A 247 -7.90 -15.71 -1.00
N LEU A 248 -7.67 -14.41 -0.90
CA LEU A 248 -8.67 -13.38 -0.73
C LEU A 248 -9.04 -12.81 -2.11
N ARG A 249 -10.34 -12.64 -2.37
CA ARG A 249 -10.88 -12.19 -3.66
C ARG A 249 -11.88 -11.06 -3.46
N TYR A 250 -11.56 -9.85 -3.91
CA TYR A 250 -12.46 -8.71 -3.74
C TYR A 250 -12.56 -7.87 -4.99
N VAL A 251 -13.56 -7.01 -5.03
CA VAL A 251 -13.71 -6.01 -6.07
C VAL A 251 -13.28 -4.67 -5.50
N LEU A 252 -12.29 -4.05 -6.12
CA LEU A 252 -11.84 -2.70 -5.83
C LEU A 252 -11.94 -1.90 -7.13
N ASP A 253 -12.72 -0.82 -7.12
CA ASP A 253 -12.93 0.05 -8.29
C ASP A 253 -13.38 -0.70 -9.55
N GLY A 254 -14.27 -1.69 -9.38
CA GLY A 254 -14.78 -2.52 -10.48
C GLY A 254 -13.78 -3.56 -11.01
N GLN A 255 -12.59 -3.65 -10.43
CA GLN A 255 -11.58 -4.66 -10.77
C GLN A 255 -11.54 -5.78 -9.72
N ARG A 256 -11.46 -7.02 -10.19
CA ARG A 256 -11.21 -8.18 -9.32
C ARG A 256 -9.76 -8.19 -8.87
N VAL A 257 -9.57 -8.11 -7.57
CA VAL A 257 -8.27 -8.22 -6.92
C VAL A 257 -8.19 -9.57 -6.22
N VAL A 258 -7.09 -10.28 -6.46
CA VAL A 258 -6.80 -11.56 -5.84
C VAL A 258 -5.46 -11.45 -5.12
N GLU A 259 -5.47 -11.62 -3.80
CA GLU A 259 -4.28 -11.55 -2.96
C GLU A 259 -4.24 -12.75 -2.01
N ARG A 260 -3.03 -13.15 -1.59
CA ARG A 260 -2.87 -14.12 -0.50
C ARG A 260 -2.62 -13.39 0.81
N GLY A 261 -3.20 -13.90 1.89
CA GLY A 261 -3.10 -13.25 3.19
C GLY A 261 -3.78 -14.02 4.29
N TYR A 262 -4.00 -13.33 5.39
CA TYR A 262 -4.70 -13.82 6.58
C TYR A 262 -5.89 -12.90 6.81
N GLN A 263 -7.11 -13.43 6.84
CA GLN A 263 -8.26 -12.65 7.26
C GLN A 263 -8.12 -12.24 8.73
N LEU A 264 -8.45 -10.98 9.00
CA LEU A 264 -8.53 -10.42 10.35
C LEU A 264 -9.99 -10.27 10.77
N ALA A 265 -10.23 -9.98 12.05
CA ALA A 265 -11.57 -9.79 12.58
C ALA A 265 -12.32 -8.68 11.82
N THR A 266 -13.43 -9.03 11.18
CA THR A 266 -14.22 -8.10 10.35
C THR A 266 -14.99 -7.10 11.22
N ASN A 267 -15.25 -5.92 10.66
CA ASN A 267 -16.19 -4.95 11.19
C ASN A 267 -17.30 -4.83 10.15
N GLY A 268 -18.58 -4.70 10.52
CA GLY A 268 -19.71 -4.87 9.58
C GLY A 268 -19.59 -4.13 8.24
N SER A 269 -18.95 -2.95 8.22
CA SER A 269 -18.74 -2.12 7.02
C SER A 269 -17.42 -2.35 6.28
N TYR A 270 -16.47 -3.07 6.89
CA TYR A 270 -15.09 -3.25 6.42
C TYR A 270 -14.59 -4.68 6.57
N TRP A 271 -14.04 -5.22 5.48
CA TRP A 271 -13.26 -6.45 5.48
C TRP A 271 -11.80 -6.15 5.73
N ARG A 272 -11.20 -6.87 6.67
CA ARG A 272 -9.82 -6.66 7.11
C ARG A 272 -8.99 -7.89 6.85
N TYR A 273 -7.77 -7.70 6.38
CA TYR A 273 -6.84 -8.78 6.17
C TYR A 273 -5.38 -8.31 6.20
N ARG A 274 -4.44 -9.23 6.38
CA ARG A 274 -3.01 -8.97 6.28
C ARG A 274 -2.45 -9.71 5.07
N ASN A 275 -1.79 -9.00 4.15
CA ASN A 275 -1.17 -9.65 2.99
C ASN A 275 0.20 -10.27 3.33
N LEU A 276 0.76 -11.04 2.41
CA LEU A 276 2.08 -11.68 2.62
C LEU A 276 3.26 -10.71 2.66
N TYR A 277 3.07 -9.47 2.20
CA TYR A 277 4.07 -8.40 2.33
C TYR A 277 4.01 -7.71 3.70
N GLY A 278 3.12 -8.17 4.59
CA GLY A 278 2.93 -7.65 5.94
C GLY A 278 1.92 -6.50 6.02
N ALA A 279 1.50 -5.89 4.91
CA ALA A 279 0.54 -4.79 4.97
C ALA A 279 -0.82 -5.25 5.48
N VAL A 280 -1.40 -4.46 6.38
CA VAL A 280 -2.74 -4.67 6.90
C VAL A 280 -3.70 -3.81 6.11
N LYS A 281 -4.70 -4.43 5.49
CA LYS A 281 -5.62 -3.79 4.56
C LYS A 281 -7.05 -3.84 5.12
N SER A 282 -7.80 -2.77 4.91
CA SER A 282 -9.22 -2.66 5.22
C SER A 282 -9.98 -2.15 3.99
N VAL A 283 -10.93 -2.94 3.49
CA VAL A 283 -11.68 -2.66 2.25
C VAL A 283 -13.18 -2.64 2.53
N PRO A 284 -13.95 -1.70 1.94
CA PRO A 284 -15.39 -1.62 2.15
C PRO A 284 -16.13 -2.83 1.53
N VAL A 285 -17.24 -3.22 2.15
CA VAL A 285 -18.17 -4.27 1.66
C VAL A 285 -18.98 -3.73 0.47
N PRO A 286 -19.30 -4.51 -0.59
CA PRO A 286 -19.25 -5.98 -0.68
C PRO A 286 -17.98 -6.59 -1.31
N PHE A 287 -17.52 -7.66 -0.67
CA PHE A 287 -16.51 -8.62 -1.14
C PHE A 287 -17.23 -9.70 -1.97
N GLU A 288 -16.67 -10.14 -3.10
CA GLU A 288 -17.19 -11.32 -3.81
C GLU A 288 -16.88 -12.55 -2.93
N ASP A 289 -17.91 -13.11 -2.28
CA ASP A 289 -17.88 -14.30 -1.41
C ASP A 289 -17.13 -14.17 -0.07
N ALA A 290 -17.69 -13.34 0.81
CA ALA A 290 -17.44 -13.41 2.24
C ALA A 290 -17.84 -14.78 2.84
N MET A 291 -16.90 -15.57 3.38
CA MET A 291 -17.27 -16.71 4.23
C MET A 291 -18.12 -16.21 5.40
N SER A 292 -19.27 -16.84 5.61
CA SER A 292 -20.20 -16.47 6.68
C SER A 292 -19.55 -16.65 8.07
N GLN A 293 -19.99 -15.89 9.07
CA GLN A 293 -19.53 -16.04 10.46
C GLN A 293 -19.65 -17.50 10.97
N ALA A 294 -20.65 -18.24 10.50
CA ALA A 294 -20.84 -19.66 10.82
C ALA A 294 -19.74 -20.57 10.23
N GLN A 295 -19.17 -20.20 9.08
CA GLN A 295 -18.04 -20.92 8.48
C GLN A 295 -16.72 -20.55 9.17
N LEU A 296 -16.55 -19.29 9.60
CA LEU A 296 -15.39 -18.87 10.40
C LEU A 296 -15.35 -19.57 11.77
N GLN A 297 -16.49 -19.70 12.46
CA GLN A 297 -16.55 -20.45 13.71
C GLN A 297 -16.20 -21.94 13.53
N LYS A 298 -16.55 -22.56 12.40
CA LYS A 298 -16.15 -23.95 12.10
C LYS A 298 -14.65 -24.13 11.86
N VAL A 299 -13.95 -23.09 11.42
CA VAL A 299 -12.50 -23.15 11.11
C VAL A 299 -11.66 -22.76 12.33
N TYR A 300 -12.16 -21.87 13.20
CA TYR A 300 -11.41 -21.30 14.31
C TYR A 300 -11.91 -21.72 15.71
N ALA A 301 -12.99 -22.52 15.83
CA ALA A 301 -13.37 -23.14 17.09
C ALA A 301 -12.62 -24.48 17.28
N HIS A 302 -11.35 -24.37 17.65
CA HIS A 302 -10.62 -25.41 18.37
C HIS A 302 -9.92 -24.79 19.57
#